data_AF-A0A7C7BRQ8-F1
#
_entry.id   AF-A0A7C7BRQ8-F1
#
_cell.length_a   1.000
_cell.length_b   1.000
_cell.length_c   1.000
_cell.angle_alpha   90.00
_cell.angle_beta   90.00
_cell.angle_gamma   90.00
#
_symmetry.space_group_name_H-M   'P 1'
#
loop_
_entity.id
_entity.type
_entity.pdbx_description
1 polymer ?
#
loop_
_entity_poly.entity_id
_entity_poly.type
_entity_poly.pdbx_seq_one_letter_code
_entity_poly.pdbx_strand_id
1 'polypeptide(L)' 'PQEDKESNERYQQILEAQRWLIAANFLGLPAASVPTGISNGLPTGVQLIGRRYHETMCLDVAQVIEDRVGILSHQLWEV' A
#
# COMPACT_ATOMS: atom_id res chain seq x y z
N PRO A 1 26.53 -5.51 2.48
CA PRO A 1 26.87 -6.93 2.75
C PRO A 1 27.02 -7.15 4.26
N GLN A 2 26.05 -7.85 4.87
CA GLN A 2 25.99 -8.25 6.29
C GLN A 2 25.88 -7.13 7.35
N GLU A 3 24.95 -6.18 7.18
CA GLU A 3 24.34 -5.46 8.32
C GLU A 3 23.03 -6.15 8.80
N ASP A 4 22.83 -7.40 8.38
CA ASP A 4 21.64 -8.23 8.67
C ASP A 4 21.61 -8.81 10.10
N LYS A 5 22.49 -8.37 10.99
CA LYS A 5 22.48 -8.78 12.40
C LYS A 5 22.42 -7.56 13.31
N GLU A 6 21.20 -7.28 13.74
CA GLU A 6 20.86 -6.58 14.98
C GLU A 6 20.90 -5.04 15.00
N SER A 7 19.83 -4.45 14.48
CA SER A 7 19.04 -3.61 15.38
C SER A 7 17.62 -4.15 15.40
N ASN A 8 17.17 -4.64 16.57
CA ASN A 8 15.79 -5.07 16.78
C ASN A 8 14.82 -3.97 16.31
N GLU A 9 15.21 -2.70 16.46
CA GLU A 9 14.43 -1.54 16.01
C GLU A 9 14.19 -1.53 14.50
N ARG A 10 15.23 -1.82 13.68
CA ARG A 10 15.10 -1.87 12.21
C ARG A 10 14.16 -3.00 11.78
N TYR A 11 14.26 -4.15 12.45
CA TYR A 11 13.38 -5.28 12.21
C TYR A 11 11.93 -4.95 12.59
N GLN A 12 11.70 -4.32 13.75
CA GLN A 12 10.37 -3.87 14.16
C GLN A 12 9.80 -2.82 13.19
N GLN A 13 10.61 -1.88 12.69
CA GLN A 13 10.18 -0.89 11.69
C GLN A 13 9.69 -1.57 10.40
N ILE A 14 10.42 -2.59 9.91
CA ILE A 14 10.02 -3.34 8.72
C ILE A 14 8.71 -4.11 8.97
N LEU A 15 8.60 -4.79 10.12
CA LEU A 15 7.39 -5.51 10.49
C LEU A 15 6.18 -4.58 10.62
N GLU A 16 6.36 -3.41 11.22
CA GLU A 16 5.31 -2.41 11.35
C GLU A 16 4.85 -1.91 9.98
N ALA A 17 5.80 -1.56 9.11
CA ALA A 17 5.52 -1.11 7.75
C ALA A 17 4.82 -2.19 6.90
N GLN A 18 5.13 -3.46 7.13
CA GLN A 18 4.58 -4.60 6.38
C GLN A 18 3.34 -5.25 7.03
N ARG A 19 2.94 -4.81 8.23
CA ARG A 19 1.90 -5.47 9.05
C ARG A 19 0.65 -5.86 8.27
N TRP A 20 0.15 -4.94 7.44
CA TRP A 20 -1.07 -5.15 6.65
C TRP A 20 -0.87 -6.10 5.47
N LEU A 21 0.29 -6.02 4.81
CA LEU A 21 0.68 -6.92 3.73
C LEU A 21 0.83 -8.37 4.22
N ILE A 22 1.43 -8.56 5.40
CA ILE A 22 1.60 -9.88 6.01
C ILE A 22 0.24 -10.54 6.25
N ALA A 23 -0.70 -9.80 6.85
CA ALA A 23 -2.03 -10.33 7.12
C ALA A 23 -2.79 -10.72 5.84
N ALA A 24 -2.78 -9.85 4.81
CA ALA A 24 -3.45 -10.11 3.54
C ALA A 24 -2.88 -11.35 2.83
N ASN A 25 -1.55 -11.46 2.76
CA ASN A 25 -0.86 -12.59 2.11
C ASN A 25 -1.09 -13.90 2.85
N PHE A 26 -0.91 -13.89 4.18
CA PHE A 26 -1.06 -15.10 5.00
C PHE A 26 -2.48 -15.67 4.91
N LEU A 27 -3.48 -14.80 4.88
CA LEU A 27 -4.88 -15.20 4.76
C LEU A 27 -5.31 -15.44 3.31
N GLY A 28 -4.51 -15.06 2.30
CA GLY A 28 -4.91 -15.14 0.89
C GLY A 28 -6.14 -14.27 0.59
N LEU A 29 -6.16 -13.05 1.15
CA LEU A 29 -7.22 -12.08 0.90
C LEU A 29 -6.87 -11.20 -0.30
N PRO A 30 -7.86 -10.80 -1.12
CA PRO A 30 -7.62 -9.83 -2.17
C PRO A 30 -7.30 -8.47 -1.55
N ALA A 31 -6.31 -7.78 -2.11
CA ALA A 31 -5.91 -6.46 -1.66
C ALA A 31 -5.48 -5.57 -2.83
N ALA A 32 -5.70 -4.27 -2.70
CA ALA A 32 -5.24 -3.26 -3.65
C ALA A 32 -4.53 -2.12 -2.88
N SER A 33 -3.48 -1.56 -3.48
CA SER A 33 -2.78 -0.38 -2.96
C SER A 33 -3.09 0.80 -3.87
N VAL A 34 -3.64 1.87 -3.32
CA VAL A 34 -4.18 2.99 -4.11
C VAL A 34 -3.57 4.30 -3.61
N PRO A 35 -2.97 5.12 -4.49
CA PRO A 35 -2.50 6.46 -4.14
C PRO A 35 -3.66 7.35 -3.68
N THR A 36 -3.42 8.20 -2.70
CA THR A 36 -4.44 9.12 -2.14
C THR A 36 -4.02 10.58 -2.13
N GLY A 37 -2.74 10.87 -2.36
CA GLY A 37 -2.24 12.22 -2.44
C GLY A 37 -0.72 12.29 -2.43
N ILE A 38 -0.21 13.51 -2.32
CA ILE A 38 1.19 13.80 -2.06
C ILE A 38 1.23 14.62 -0.77
N SER A 39 2.04 14.21 0.19
CA SER A 39 2.25 14.90 1.46
C SER A 39 3.74 15.06 1.70
N ASN A 40 4.19 16.29 1.98
CA ASN A 40 5.61 16.61 2.16
C ASN A 40 6.50 16.14 0.99
N GLY A 41 5.99 16.20 -0.25
CA GLY A 41 6.70 15.76 -1.46
C GLY A 41 6.78 14.24 -1.64
N LEU A 42 6.11 13.45 -0.80
CA LEU A 42 6.08 11.98 -0.86
C LEU A 42 4.67 11.47 -1.18
N PRO A 43 4.53 10.39 -1.97
CA PRO A 43 3.24 9.79 -2.23
C PRO A 43 2.64 9.20 -0.95
N THR A 44 1.36 9.45 -0.74
CA THR A 44 0.55 8.77 0.28
C THR A 44 -0.41 7.80 -0.39
N GLY A 45 -0.79 6.74 0.31
CA GLY A 45 -1.73 5.75 -0.20
C GLY A 45 -2.43 4.99 0.91
N VAL A 46 -3.43 4.21 0.52
CA VAL A 46 -4.17 3.29 1.39
C VAL A 46 -4.10 1.88 0.85
N GLN A 47 -4.11 0.91 1.75
CA GLN A 47 -4.28 -0.50 1.40
C GLN A 47 -5.73 -0.93 1.66
N LEU A 48 -6.40 -1.36 0.60
CA LEU A 48 -7.72 -1.95 0.64
C LEU A 48 -7.53 -3.47 0.82
N ILE A 49 -8.22 -4.07 1.78
CA ILE A 49 -8.23 -5.52 1.99
C ILE A 49 -9.68 -5.99 1.95
N GLY A 50 -9.99 -6.80 0.95
CA GLY A 50 -11.33 -7.31 0.71
C GLY A 50 -11.57 -8.68 1.35
N ARG A 51 -12.82 -9.14 1.21
CA ARG A 51 -13.21 -10.51 1.56
C ARG A 51 -12.65 -11.49 0.52
N ARG A 52 -12.42 -12.75 0.91
CA ARG A 52 -12.00 -13.82 -0.02
C ARG A 52 -12.88 -13.84 -1.28
N TYR A 53 -12.27 -13.90 -2.45
CA TYR A 53 -12.93 -13.99 -3.77
C TYR A 53 -13.73 -12.74 -4.21
N HIS A 54 -13.43 -11.58 -3.62
CA HIS A 54 -14.05 -10.30 -3.98
C HIS A 54 -13.02 -9.32 -4.58
N GLU A 55 -12.15 -9.81 -5.47
CA GLU A 55 -11.13 -9.01 -6.16
C GLU A 55 -11.76 -7.81 -6.89
N THR A 56 -12.89 -8.03 -7.58
CA THR A 56 -13.62 -6.98 -8.30
C THR A 56 -14.04 -5.83 -7.37
N MET A 57 -14.55 -6.14 -6.17
CA MET A 57 -14.93 -5.10 -5.21
C MET A 57 -13.73 -4.29 -4.72
N CYS A 58 -12.57 -4.92 -4.53
CA CYS A 58 -11.34 -4.18 -4.20
C CYS A 58 -10.96 -3.20 -5.32
N LEU A 59 -11.09 -3.61 -6.58
CA LEU A 59 -10.81 -2.76 -7.74
C LEU A 59 -11.86 -1.65 -7.90
N ASP A 60 -13.13 -1.93 -7.69
CA ASP A 60 -14.20 -0.91 -7.76
C ASP A 60 -13.97 0.20 -6.72
N VAL A 61 -13.62 -0.17 -5.49
CA VAL A 61 -13.29 0.81 -4.44
C VAL A 61 -12.00 1.56 -4.79
N ALA A 62 -11.00 0.89 -5.36
CA ALA A 62 -9.79 1.55 -5.82
C ALA A 62 -10.08 2.60 -6.90
N GLN A 63 -10.92 2.26 -7.88
CA GLN A 63 -11.34 3.18 -8.94
C GLN A 63 -12.06 4.41 -8.36
N VAL A 64 -12.95 4.24 -7.38
CA VAL A 64 -13.63 5.37 -6.73
C VAL A 64 -12.64 6.34 -6.06
N ILE A 65 -11.55 5.82 -5.49
CA ILE A 65 -10.49 6.65 -4.91
C ILE A 65 -9.72 7.37 -6.03
N GLU A 66 -9.30 6.65 -7.07
CA GLU A 66 -8.59 7.22 -8.23
C GLU A 66 -9.42 8.30 -8.96
N ASP A 67 -10.71 8.08 -9.16
CA ASP A 67 -11.63 9.07 -9.76
C ASP A 67 -11.70 10.36 -8.93
N ARG A 68 -11.51 10.24 -7.61
CA ARG A 68 -11.56 11.37 -6.69
C ARG A 68 -10.23 12.14 -6.63
N VAL A 69 -9.10 11.45 -6.68
CA VAL A 69 -7.77 12.06 -6.45
C VAL A 69 -6.96 12.26 -7.75
N GLY A 70 -7.36 11.62 -8.84
CA GLY A 70 -6.67 11.61 -10.12
C GLY A 70 -5.45 10.69 -10.16
N ILE A 71 -4.76 10.71 -11.30
CA ILE A 71 -3.56 9.89 -11.54
C ILE A 71 -2.32 10.62 -11.02
N LEU A 72 -1.86 10.25 -9.82
CA LEU A 72 -0.78 10.95 -9.12
C LEU A 72 0.62 10.68 -9.68
N SER A 73 0.82 9.62 -10.47
CA SER A 73 2.12 9.33 -11.10
C SER A 73 2.58 10.46 -12.02
N HIS A 74 1.66 11.16 -12.68
CA HIS A 74 1.96 12.33 -13.52
C HIS A 74 2.34 13.59 -12.71
N GLN A 75 2.03 13.62 -11.42
CA GLN A 75 2.38 14.74 -10.54
C GLN A 75 3.74 14.51 -9.86
N LEU A 76 4.10 13.25 -9.61
CA LEU A 76 5.34 12.86 -8.94
C LEU A 76 6.56 12.92 -9.86
N TRP A 77 6.34 12.64 -11.14
CA TRP A 77 7.35 12.68 -12.19
C TRP A 77 6.89 13.75 -13.16
N GLU A 78 7.57 14.90 -13.21
CA GLU A 78 7.25 15.99 -14.13
C GLU A 78 7.18 15.43 -15.57
N VAL A 79 5.96 15.27 -16.09
CA VAL A 79 5.69 14.93 -17.50
C VAL A 79 5.35 16.21 -18.25
#